data_AF-A0A957S8J0-F1
#
_entry.id   AF-A0A957S8J0-F1
#
_cell.length_a   1.000
_cell.length_b   1.000
_cell.length_c   1.000
_cell.angle_alpha   90.00
_cell.angle_beta   90.00
_cell.angle_gamma   90.00
#
_symmetry.space_group_name_H-M   'P 1'
#
loop_
_entity.id
_entity.type
_entity.pdbx_description
1 polymer ?
#
loop_
_entity_poly.entity_id
_entity_poly.type
_entity_poly.pdbx_seq_one_letter_code
_entity_poly.pdbx_strand_id
1 'polypeptide(L)'
;KWYWELWNEPDIFYWAGSTAEYCRLYDYTVAGLTAAIPLAKVGGPSTTSGMSRPESYGFLRDFLEHCARGTNAVTGQRGTRLDYISFHAKGGGYRANAEAVKQTPTMHTVVGNVAVSLNVAADFPEFAGREVMITECDPDGWAAGTVRDNANLFYRNSEYYASYVACTVNKLIDLRATNNLRIDGMLTWAFEFEGRDYFEGFRTLSTNGIDKAVLNVFRMLAKLGGARLQLESNAARDPLAQGGGDSEDMPSDIAGIAAINESEAIQVFLSSHHDDWDVKGTTEVSVRLTGLPVDQSYGVAYSLVADGHSNAYSAWLQMGQPQSPTEVQLQELKRAGKLKTERLSTVQSVNGECEVKVTLPVHSVCLLQFTPA
;
A
#
# COMPACT_ATOMS: atom_id res chain seq x y z
N LYS A 1 6.19 -7.98 18.86
CA LYS A 1 4.92 -7.66 19.56
C LYS A 1 3.79 -8.05 18.61
N TRP A 2 2.69 -8.62 19.10
CA TRP A 2 1.57 -9.03 18.25
C TRP A 2 0.40 -8.05 18.38
N TYR A 3 -0.28 -7.82 17.26
CA TYR A 3 -1.56 -7.12 17.17
C TYR A 3 -2.63 -8.20 17.06
N TRP A 4 -3.55 -8.22 18.02
CA TRP A 4 -4.61 -9.23 18.10
C TRP A 4 -5.92 -8.68 17.57
N GLU A 5 -6.61 -9.49 16.80
CA GLU A 5 -7.87 -9.15 16.16
C GLU A 5 -8.81 -10.35 16.24
N LEU A 6 -10.11 -10.11 16.45
CA LEU A 6 -11.08 -11.17 16.69
C LEU A 6 -11.39 -11.98 15.42
N TRP A 7 -11.85 -11.32 14.36
CA TRP A 7 -12.41 -11.97 13.18
C TRP A 7 -12.29 -11.07 11.96
N ASN A 8 -12.16 -11.67 10.78
CA ASN A 8 -11.99 -10.99 9.51
C ASN A 8 -13.34 -10.62 8.86
N GLU A 9 -13.53 -9.36 8.47
CA GLU A 9 -14.66 -8.91 7.65
C GLU A 9 -16.05 -9.33 8.18
N PRO A 10 -16.40 -8.93 9.42
CA PRO A 10 -17.66 -9.34 10.03
C PRO A 10 -18.90 -8.66 9.45
N ASP A 11 -18.73 -7.69 8.55
CA ASP A 11 -19.80 -6.98 7.84
C ASP A 11 -20.27 -7.70 6.56
N ILE A 12 -19.62 -8.80 6.18
CA ILE A 12 -20.02 -9.62 5.03
C ILE A 12 -20.37 -11.04 5.47
N PHE A 13 -20.66 -11.89 4.48
CA PHE A 13 -21.13 -13.28 4.66
C PHE A 13 -20.18 -14.20 5.46
N TYR A 14 -18.99 -13.75 5.85
CA TYR A 14 -18.08 -14.49 6.74
C TYR A 14 -18.61 -14.58 8.18
N TRP A 15 -19.41 -13.60 8.61
CA TRP A 15 -20.08 -13.61 9.91
C TRP A 15 -21.58 -13.77 9.71
N ALA A 16 -22.16 -14.78 10.35
CA ALA A 16 -23.59 -15.09 10.22
C ALA A 16 -24.45 -14.46 11.34
N GLY A 17 -23.82 -13.84 12.34
CA GLY A 17 -24.51 -13.20 13.46
C GLY A 17 -24.80 -11.72 13.21
N SER A 18 -25.46 -11.10 14.18
CA SER A 18 -25.66 -9.65 14.23
C SER A 18 -24.39 -8.91 14.70
N THR A 19 -24.34 -7.60 14.46
CA THR A 19 -23.31 -6.71 15.01
C THR A 19 -23.28 -6.74 16.53
N ALA A 20 -24.43 -6.87 17.18
CA ALA A 20 -24.52 -6.98 18.64
C ALA A 20 -23.89 -8.30 19.16
N GLU A 21 -24.10 -9.41 18.46
CA GLU A 21 -23.46 -10.68 18.80
C GLU A 21 -21.95 -10.65 18.57
N TYR A 22 -21.50 -9.96 17.50
CA TYR A 22 -20.08 -9.72 17.27
C TYR A 22 -19.45 -8.91 18.40
N CYS A 23 -20.09 -7.79 18.80
CA CYS A 23 -19.65 -6.95 19.91
C CYS A 23 -19.58 -7.72 21.23
N ARG A 24 -20.59 -8.58 21.48
CA ARG A 24 -20.57 -9.48 22.63
C ARG A 24 -19.38 -10.44 22.58
N LEU A 25 -19.11 -11.06 21.43
CA LEU A 25 -17.96 -11.95 21.26
C LEU A 25 -16.63 -11.19 21.43
N TYR A 26 -16.56 -9.93 20.99
CA TYR A 26 -15.42 -9.05 21.21
C TYR A 26 -15.15 -8.83 22.70
N ASP A 27 -16.18 -8.59 23.51
CA ASP A 27 -16.03 -8.43 24.97
C ASP A 27 -15.39 -9.67 25.62
N TYR A 28 -15.86 -10.87 25.26
CA TYR A 28 -15.28 -12.12 25.76
C TYR A 28 -13.85 -12.34 25.24
N THR A 29 -13.56 -11.93 24.00
CA THR A 29 -12.23 -12.02 23.40
C THR A 29 -11.24 -11.14 24.15
N VAL A 30 -11.60 -9.88 24.40
CA VAL A 30 -10.78 -8.95 25.18
C VAL A 30 -10.55 -9.48 26.60
N ALA A 31 -11.61 -9.97 27.27
CA ALA A 31 -11.49 -10.52 28.61
C ALA A 31 -10.56 -11.75 28.67
N GLY A 32 -10.74 -12.70 27.74
CA GLY A 32 -9.90 -13.90 27.67
C GLY A 32 -8.44 -13.57 27.33
N LEU A 33 -8.22 -12.71 26.35
CA LEU A 33 -6.88 -12.31 25.92
C LEU A 33 -6.14 -11.58 27.04
N THR A 34 -6.78 -10.62 27.71
CA THR A 34 -6.12 -9.81 28.76
C THR A 34 -5.93 -10.57 30.07
N ALA A 35 -6.75 -11.59 30.34
CA ALA A 35 -6.49 -12.52 31.45
C ALA A 35 -5.21 -13.34 31.22
N ALA A 36 -4.92 -13.73 29.97
CA ALA A 36 -3.72 -14.50 29.62
C ALA A 36 -2.49 -13.61 29.39
N ILE A 37 -2.68 -12.47 28.71
CA ILE A 37 -1.63 -11.55 28.28
C ILE A 37 -2.10 -10.11 28.58
N PRO A 38 -1.88 -9.60 29.80
CA PRO A 38 -2.43 -8.29 30.23
C PRO A 38 -2.06 -7.11 29.32
N LEU A 39 -0.85 -7.15 28.73
CA LEU A 39 -0.31 -6.12 27.84
C LEU A 39 -0.52 -6.42 26.35
N ALA A 40 -1.34 -7.42 25.99
CA ALA A 40 -1.67 -7.69 24.60
C ALA A 40 -2.37 -6.46 23.99
N LYS A 41 -2.07 -6.19 22.72
CA LYS A 41 -2.70 -5.12 21.96
C LYS A 41 -3.85 -5.72 21.14
N VAL A 42 -5.07 -5.23 21.33
CA VAL A 42 -6.27 -5.77 20.69
C VAL A 42 -7.04 -4.69 19.94
N GLY A 43 -7.49 -5.00 18.72
CA GLY A 43 -8.19 -4.07 17.83
C GLY A 43 -9.25 -4.75 16.98
N GLY A 44 -9.84 -3.99 16.08
CA GLY A 44 -10.93 -4.43 15.21
C GLY A 44 -11.67 -3.24 14.58
N PRO A 45 -12.74 -3.51 13.81
CA PRO A 45 -13.32 -4.83 13.53
C PRO A 45 -12.84 -5.47 12.22
N SER A 46 -11.92 -4.84 11.47
CA SER A 46 -11.49 -5.32 10.15
C SER A 46 -12.63 -5.48 9.14
N THR A 47 -13.51 -4.46 9.07
CA THR A 47 -14.63 -4.39 8.12
C THR A 47 -14.19 -4.12 6.68
N THR A 48 -15.00 -4.55 5.71
CA THR A 48 -14.78 -4.29 4.27
C THR A 48 -15.09 -2.84 3.88
N SER A 49 -14.18 -1.87 4.02
CA SER A 49 -14.53 -0.47 3.71
C SER A 49 -14.95 -0.27 2.25
N GLY A 50 -15.88 0.65 2.02
CA GLY A 50 -16.34 1.01 0.68
C GLY A 50 -17.16 2.30 0.67
N MET A 51 -16.81 3.26 -0.18
CA MET A 51 -17.60 4.50 -0.38
C MET A 51 -19.07 4.21 -0.71
N SER A 52 -19.30 3.11 -1.44
CA SER A 52 -20.62 2.66 -1.86
C SER A 52 -21.18 1.51 -1.01
N ARG A 53 -20.61 1.25 0.18
CA ARG A 53 -21.02 0.16 1.09
C ARG A 53 -21.43 0.69 2.46
N PRO A 54 -22.66 1.22 2.61
CA PRO A 54 -23.17 1.70 3.89
C PRO A 54 -23.18 0.66 4.99
N GLU A 55 -23.36 -0.61 4.64
CA GLU A 55 -23.28 -1.73 5.58
C GLU A 55 -21.93 -1.79 6.31
N SER A 56 -20.84 -1.53 5.59
CA SER A 56 -19.48 -1.71 6.10
C SER A 56 -19.06 -0.61 7.06
N TYR A 57 -19.26 0.65 6.68
CA TYR A 57 -18.96 1.77 7.58
C TYR A 57 -20.02 1.94 8.67
N GLY A 58 -21.24 1.43 8.47
CA GLY A 58 -22.25 1.27 9.51
C GLY A 58 -21.80 0.27 10.58
N PHE A 59 -21.32 -0.91 10.18
CA PHE A 59 -20.77 -1.90 11.11
C PHE A 59 -19.60 -1.34 11.91
N LEU A 60 -18.65 -0.66 11.25
CA LEU A 60 -17.54 0.01 11.92
C LEU A 60 -18.05 1.00 12.98
N ARG A 61 -19.01 1.85 12.63
CA ARG A 61 -19.60 2.83 13.56
C ARG A 61 -20.23 2.16 14.77
N ASP A 62 -21.05 1.14 14.56
CA ASP A 62 -21.75 0.42 15.63
C ASP A 62 -20.76 -0.29 16.57
N PHE A 63 -19.69 -0.87 16.01
CA PHE A 63 -18.61 -1.47 16.79
C PHE A 63 -17.86 -0.44 17.65
N LEU A 64 -17.53 0.72 17.07
CA LEU A 64 -16.87 1.81 17.79
C LEU A 64 -17.77 2.39 18.88
N GLU A 65 -19.08 2.52 18.64
CA GLU A 65 -20.07 2.93 19.63
C GLU A 65 -20.16 1.93 20.79
N HIS A 66 -20.15 0.62 20.50
CA HIS A 66 -20.10 -0.40 21.54
C HIS A 66 -18.84 -0.27 22.40
N CYS A 67 -17.66 -0.19 21.76
CA CYS A 67 -16.40 -0.09 22.48
C CYS A 67 -16.28 1.22 23.30
N ALA A 68 -16.83 2.32 22.81
CA ALA A 68 -16.75 3.61 23.50
C ALA A 68 -17.79 3.73 24.63
N ARG A 69 -19.04 3.32 24.38
CA ARG A 69 -20.22 3.72 25.18
C ARG A 69 -21.19 2.58 25.49
N GLY A 70 -21.07 1.45 24.79
CA GLY A 70 -21.88 0.24 24.96
C GLY A 70 -21.71 -0.41 26.33
N THR A 71 -22.51 -1.43 26.64
CA THR A 71 -22.37 -2.20 27.88
C THR A 71 -21.59 -3.48 27.60
N ASN A 72 -20.43 -3.62 28.25
CA ASN A 72 -19.58 -4.79 28.10
C ASN A 72 -20.25 -6.03 28.71
N ALA A 73 -20.42 -7.09 27.92
CA ALA A 73 -21.15 -8.30 28.29
C ALA A 73 -20.48 -9.13 29.39
N VAL A 74 -19.18 -8.95 29.63
CA VAL A 74 -18.42 -9.68 30.67
C VAL A 74 -18.43 -8.92 32.00
N THR A 75 -18.24 -7.61 31.97
CA THR A 75 -18.05 -6.78 33.17
C THR A 75 -19.31 -6.03 33.61
N GLY A 76 -20.28 -5.85 32.70
CA GLY A 76 -21.44 -4.98 32.90
C GLY A 76 -21.14 -3.48 32.92
N GLN A 77 -19.88 -3.08 32.69
CA GLN A 77 -19.45 -1.68 32.67
C GLN A 77 -19.66 -1.05 31.29
N ARG A 78 -19.55 0.28 31.22
CA ARG A 78 -19.57 1.01 29.95
C ARG A 78 -18.22 0.91 29.23
N GLY A 79 -18.28 0.63 27.93
CA GLY A 79 -17.16 0.53 27.02
C GLY A 79 -16.42 -0.80 27.11
N THR A 80 -15.69 -1.10 26.05
CA THR A 80 -14.79 -2.25 25.92
C THR A 80 -13.45 -1.76 25.40
N ARG A 81 -12.36 -2.30 25.97
CA ARG A 81 -11.00 -1.93 25.58
C ARG A 81 -10.81 -2.11 24.07
N LEU A 82 -10.30 -1.07 23.43
CA LEU A 82 -9.91 -1.02 22.02
C LEU A 82 -8.57 -0.27 21.92
N ASP A 83 -7.50 -0.97 21.53
CA ASP A 83 -6.15 -0.39 21.49
C ASP A 83 -5.78 0.20 20.13
N TYR A 84 -6.44 -0.25 19.06
CA TYR A 84 -6.34 0.29 17.70
C TYR A 84 -7.63 0.00 16.92
N ILE A 85 -7.92 0.84 15.93
CA ILE A 85 -9.05 0.69 15.00
C ILE A 85 -8.52 0.07 13.72
N SER A 86 -9.26 -0.88 13.14
CA SER A 86 -8.88 -1.52 11.87
C SER A 86 -10.03 -1.67 10.90
N PHE A 87 -9.69 -1.61 9.62
CA PHE A 87 -10.59 -1.84 8.50
C PHE A 87 -9.78 -2.19 7.25
N HIS A 88 -10.45 -2.70 6.20
CA HIS A 88 -9.82 -3.03 4.92
C HIS A 88 -10.18 -1.98 3.87
N ALA A 89 -9.32 -1.76 2.88
CA ALA A 89 -9.64 -0.87 1.77
C ALA A 89 -9.05 -1.43 0.48
N LYS A 90 -9.88 -1.56 -0.56
CA LYS A 90 -9.47 -2.07 -1.87
C LYS A 90 -9.63 -1.01 -2.96
N GLY A 91 -8.85 -1.14 -4.04
CA GLY A 91 -8.89 -0.25 -5.21
C GLY A 91 -9.85 -0.63 -6.32
N GLY A 92 -10.31 -1.87 -6.33
CA GLY A 92 -11.07 -2.49 -7.41
C GLY A 92 -11.72 -3.79 -6.95
N GLY A 93 -12.54 -4.38 -7.82
CA GLY A 93 -13.30 -5.59 -7.50
C GLY A 93 -13.36 -6.54 -8.69
N TYR A 94 -12.80 -7.73 -8.53
CA TYR A 94 -12.79 -8.78 -9.54
C TYR A 94 -13.53 -10.01 -9.06
N ARG A 95 -14.16 -10.71 -10.01
CA ARG A 95 -14.80 -12.01 -9.80
C ARG A 95 -14.38 -12.96 -10.91
N ALA A 96 -14.57 -14.25 -10.68
CA ALA A 96 -14.42 -15.25 -11.74
C ALA A 96 -15.36 -14.91 -12.91
N ASN A 97 -14.77 -14.49 -14.02
CA ASN A 97 -15.40 -14.22 -15.30
C ASN A 97 -14.29 -14.18 -16.37
N ALA A 98 -14.17 -15.27 -17.13
CA ALA A 98 -13.15 -15.38 -18.18
C ALA A 98 -13.34 -14.37 -19.32
N GLU A 99 -14.55 -13.84 -19.49
CA GLU A 99 -14.92 -12.83 -20.50
C GLU A 99 -14.99 -11.42 -19.90
N ALA A 100 -14.40 -11.21 -18.71
CA ALA A 100 -14.40 -9.90 -18.07
C ALA A 100 -13.78 -8.84 -19.00
N VAL A 101 -14.53 -7.76 -19.22
CA VAL A 101 -13.99 -6.56 -19.85
C VAL A 101 -12.91 -5.94 -18.97
N LYS A 102 -12.03 -5.14 -19.59
CA LYS A 102 -10.97 -4.41 -18.89
C LYS A 102 -11.54 -3.56 -17.74
N GLN A 103 -10.99 -3.73 -16.55
CA GLN A 103 -11.36 -2.99 -15.34
C GLN A 103 -10.12 -2.75 -14.48
N THR A 104 -9.73 -1.50 -14.25
CA THR A 104 -8.55 -1.16 -13.47
C THR A 104 -8.90 -0.86 -12.01
N PRO A 105 -8.03 -1.19 -11.03
CA PRO A 105 -8.14 -0.60 -9.71
C PRO A 105 -7.75 0.88 -9.80
N THR A 106 -8.31 1.73 -8.95
CA THR A 106 -8.04 3.18 -9.02
C THR A 106 -7.55 3.75 -7.71
N MET A 107 -6.74 4.82 -7.78
CA MET A 107 -6.39 5.61 -6.60
C MET A 107 -7.63 6.28 -5.99
N HIS A 108 -8.57 6.74 -6.81
CA HIS A 108 -9.85 7.31 -6.35
C HIS A 108 -10.60 6.34 -5.43
N THR A 109 -10.74 5.08 -5.85
CA THR A 109 -11.48 4.06 -5.07
C THR A 109 -10.77 3.73 -3.77
N VAL A 110 -9.46 3.41 -3.78
CA VAL A 110 -8.77 3.01 -2.53
C VAL A 110 -8.70 4.17 -1.53
N VAL A 111 -8.33 5.38 -1.98
CA VAL A 111 -8.22 6.55 -1.09
C VAL A 111 -9.60 6.93 -0.56
N GLY A 112 -10.64 6.87 -1.39
CA GLY A 112 -12.00 7.18 -0.97
C GLY A 112 -12.55 6.19 0.04
N ASN A 113 -12.28 4.89 -0.16
CA ASN A 113 -12.65 3.85 0.79
C ASN A 113 -11.97 4.05 2.15
N VAL A 114 -10.68 4.44 2.16
CA VAL A 114 -9.98 4.79 3.41
C VAL A 114 -10.56 6.05 4.04
N ALA A 115 -10.80 7.10 3.26
CA ALA A 115 -11.29 8.38 3.76
C ALA A 115 -12.65 8.23 4.47
N VAL A 116 -13.56 7.40 3.96
CA VAL A 116 -14.86 7.14 4.61
C VAL A 116 -14.67 6.49 5.98
N SER A 117 -13.90 5.40 6.07
CA SER A 117 -13.68 4.71 7.34
C SER A 117 -12.87 5.54 8.34
N LEU A 118 -11.90 6.32 7.85
CA LEU A 118 -11.13 7.25 8.68
C LEU A 118 -12.02 8.36 9.27
N ASN A 119 -12.98 8.88 8.50
CA ASN A 119 -13.96 9.84 9.02
C ASN A 119 -14.93 9.22 10.02
N VAL A 120 -15.35 7.96 9.84
CA VAL A 120 -16.11 7.26 10.88
C VAL A 120 -15.31 7.15 12.17
N ALA A 121 -14.05 6.75 12.10
CA ALA A 121 -13.18 6.69 13.28
C ALA A 121 -13.00 8.06 13.94
N ALA A 122 -12.94 9.13 13.15
CA ALA A 122 -12.80 10.51 13.63
C ALA A 122 -13.99 11.00 14.48
N ASP A 123 -15.18 10.43 14.31
CA ASP A 123 -16.38 10.76 15.09
C ASP A 123 -16.32 10.26 16.56
N PHE A 124 -15.29 9.48 16.91
CA PHE A 124 -15.13 8.88 18.24
C PHE A 124 -13.91 9.45 18.98
N PRO A 125 -14.04 10.61 19.64
CA PRO A 125 -12.95 11.24 20.37
C PRO A 125 -12.41 10.38 21.53
N GLU A 126 -13.18 9.40 22.02
CA GLU A 126 -12.75 8.40 23.01
C GLU A 126 -11.52 7.60 22.55
N PHE A 127 -11.32 7.49 21.23
CA PHE A 127 -10.17 6.79 20.63
C PHE A 127 -9.10 7.74 20.10
N ALA A 128 -9.11 9.02 20.50
CA ALA A 128 -8.05 9.95 20.13
C ALA A 128 -6.67 9.43 20.55
N GLY A 129 -5.72 9.46 19.61
CA GLY A 129 -4.36 8.94 19.81
C GLY A 129 -4.25 7.41 19.78
N ARG A 130 -5.32 6.68 19.44
CA ARG A 130 -5.23 5.27 19.07
C ARG A 130 -4.83 5.13 17.61
N GLU A 131 -4.12 4.05 17.33
CA GLU A 131 -3.66 3.78 15.98
C GLU A 131 -4.84 3.41 15.08
N VAL A 132 -4.77 3.84 13.83
CA VAL A 132 -5.68 3.37 12.76
C VAL A 132 -4.88 2.55 11.77
N MET A 133 -5.28 1.29 11.60
CA MET A 133 -4.59 0.31 10.78
C MET A 133 -5.46 -0.14 9.62
N ILE A 134 -4.92 -0.10 8.41
CA ILE A 134 -5.55 -0.76 7.27
C ILE A 134 -4.96 -2.17 7.17
N THR A 135 -5.64 -3.13 7.77
CA THR A 135 -5.17 -4.51 7.94
C THR A 135 -5.26 -5.33 6.65
N GLU A 136 -5.97 -4.84 5.64
CA GLU A 136 -5.78 -5.27 4.26
C GLU A 136 -5.98 -4.11 3.27
N CYS A 137 -4.90 -3.63 2.65
CA CYS A 137 -4.89 -2.52 1.70
C CYS A 137 -4.24 -2.96 0.38
N ASP A 138 -5.07 -3.30 -0.60
CA ASP A 138 -4.62 -3.91 -1.85
C ASP A 138 -5.38 -3.33 -3.04
N PRO A 139 -4.87 -3.50 -4.27
CA PRO A 139 -5.61 -3.03 -5.44
C PRO A 139 -6.97 -3.73 -5.61
N ASP A 140 -7.18 -4.94 -5.06
CA ASP A 140 -8.47 -5.63 -5.13
C ASP A 140 -8.72 -6.63 -3.98
N GLY A 141 -9.89 -7.27 -3.93
CA GLY A 141 -10.27 -8.20 -2.85
C GLY A 141 -9.86 -9.68 -3.01
N TRP A 142 -9.63 -10.18 -4.23
CA TRP A 142 -9.60 -11.62 -4.49
C TRP A 142 -8.17 -12.17 -4.70
N ALA A 143 -7.43 -12.39 -3.61
CA ALA A 143 -6.02 -12.78 -3.68
C ALA A 143 -5.73 -14.06 -4.48
N ALA A 144 -6.64 -15.05 -4.38
CA ALA A 144 -6.50 -16.37 -4.98
C ALA A 144 -7.00 -16.47 -6.43
N GLY A 145 -7.57 -15.40 -6.99
CA GLY A 145 -7.96 -15.38 -8.40
C GLY A 145 -6.77 -15.34 -9.34
N THR A 146 -6.91 -15.99 -10.49
CA THR A 146 -5.86 -16.08 -11.52
C THR A 146 -6.27 -15.39 -12.83
N VAL A 147 -5.30 -15.21 -13.74
CA VAL A 147 -5.57 -14.70 -15.10
C VAL A 147 -6.55 -15.61 -15.86
N ARG A 148 -6.59 -16.92 -15.54
CA ARG A 148 -7.54 -17.87 -16.14
C ARG A 148 -8.98 -17.58 -15.72
N ASP A 149 -9.16 -17.12 -14.48
CA ASP A 149 -10.47 -16.81 -13.96
C ASP A 149 -10.95 -15.43 -14.39
N ASN A 150 -10.03 -14.46 -14.50
CA ASN A 150 -10.31 -13.11 -14.93
C ASN A 150 -9.04 -12.48 -15.52
N ALA A 151 -9.08 -12.13 -16.80
CA ALA A 151 -7.93 -11.63 -17.54
C ALA A 151 -7.33 -10.36 -16.90
N ASN A 152 -8.13 -9.54 -16.21
CA ASN A 152 -7.65 -8.33 -15.53
C ASN A 152 -6.56 -8.61 -14.49
N LEU A 153 -6.53 -9.80 -13.88
CA LEU A 153 -5.60 -10.12 -12.80
C LEU A 153 -4.13 -10.21 -13.23
N PHE A 154 -3.84 -10.08 -14.53
CA PHE A 154 -2.47 -10.06 -15.06
C PHE A 154 -1.64 -8.89 -14.51
N TYR A 155 -2.27 -7.75 -14.19
CA TYR A 155 -1.58 -6.55 -13.72
C TYR A 155 -0.74 -6.82 -12.48
N ARG A 156 -1.14 -7.82 -11.67
CA ARG A 156 -0.46 -8.23 -10.43
C ARG A 156 0.96 -8.73 -10.70
N ASN A 157 1.30 -9.09 -11.92
CA ASN A 157 2.63 -9.56 -12.29
C ASN A 157 3.58 -8.43 -12.70
N SER A 158 3.05 -7.32 -13.23
CA SER A 158 3.85 -6.26 -13.85
C SER A 158 4.24 -5.15 -12.87
N GLU A 159 5.02 -4.20 -13.38
CA GLU A 159 5.37 -2.93 -12.75
C GLU A 159 4.15 -2.09 -12.39
N TYR A 160 2.99 -2.32 -13.01
CA TYR A 160 1.74 -1.67 -12.64
C TYR A 160 1.42 -1.91 -11.17
N TYR A 161 1.45 -3.16 -10.69
CA TYR A 161 1.18 -3.46 -9.28
C TYR A 161 2.18 -2.78 -8.34
N ALA A 162 3.45 -2.72 -8.73
CA ALA A 162 4.47 -1.99 -7.98
C ALA A 162 4.15 -0.49 -7.87
N SER A 163 3.85 0.16 -8.99
CA SER A 163 3.50 1.59 -9.01
C SER A 163 2.20 1.88 -8.26
N TYR A 164 1.21 0.99 -8.32
CA TYR A 164 -0.05 1.11 -7.59
C TYR A 164 0.18 1.11 -6.07
N VAL A 165 0.93 0.13 -5.56
CA VAL A 165 1.24 0.03 -4.12
C VAL A 165 2.07 1.23 -3.66
N ALA A 166 3.07 1.64 -4.46
CA ALA A 166 3.88 2.81 -4.15
C ALA A 166 3.03 4.10 -4.09
N CYS A 167 2.16 4.31 -5.08
CA CYS A 167 1.26 5.46 -5.11
C CYS A 167 0.27 5.43 -3.94
N THR A 168 -0.30 4.27 -3.62
CA THR A 168 -1.18 4.08 -2.45
C THR A 168 -0.49 4.53 -1.17
N VAL A 169 0.76 4.10 -0.92
CA VAL A 169 1.53 4.54 0.25
C VAL A 169 1.73 6.06 0.27
N ASN A 170 2.08 6.65 -0.88
CA ASN A 170 2.26 8.10 -1.01
C ASN A 170 0.96 8.87 -0.72
N LYS A 171 -0.21 8.37 -1.13
CA LYS A 171 -1.50 9.04 -0.87
C LYS A 171 -1.97 8.87 0.57
N LEU A 172 -1.78 7.69 1.15
CA LEU A 172 -2.34 7.38 2.47
C LEU A 172 -1.53 7.94 3.63
N ILE A 173 -0.22 8.11 3.48
CA ILE A 173 0.65 8.57 4.58
C ILE A 173 0.31 10.01 5.05
N ASP A 174 -0.18 10.84 4.13
CA ASP A 174 -0.57 12.23 4.39
C ASP A 174 -2.09 12.44 4.38
N LEU A 175 -2.88 11.38 4.13
CA LEU A 175 -4.33 11.43 4.27
C LEU A 175 -4.72 11.67 5.74
N ARG A 176 -5.64 12.62 5.95
CA ARG A 176 -6.18 12.97 7.27
C ARG A 176 -7.70 13.07 7.23
N ALA A 177 -8.35 12.67 8.31
CA ALA A 177 -9.75 13.03 8.55
C ALA A 177 -9.88 14.45 9.13
N THR A 178 -11.12 14.90 9.30
CA THR A 178 -11.49 16.26 9.75
C THR A 178 -10.88 16.68 11.09
N ASN A 179 -10.64 15.74 12.00
CA ASN A 179 -10.02 15.98 13.31
C ASN A 179 -8.49 15.74 13.30
N ASN A 180 -7.86 15.71 12.12
CA ASN A 180 -6.45 15.39 11.91
C ASN A 180 -6.04 13.94 12.28
N LEU A 181 -7.01 13.02 12.47
CA LEU A 181 -6.74 11.59 12.58
C LEU A 181 -6.09 11.09 11.28
N ARG A 182 -5.11 10.19 11.40
CA ARG A 182 -4.32 9.66 10.30
C ARG A 182 -4.33 8.14 10.29
N ILE A 183 -3.84 7.56 9.22
CA ILE A 183 -3.47 6.14 9.16
C ILE A 183 -2.08 5.96 9.76
N ASP A 184 -1.91 4.98 10.63
CA ASP A 184 -0.62 4.64 11.26
C ASP A 184 0.04 3.41 10.63
N GLY A 185 -0.73 2.58 9.92
CA GLY A 185 -0.18 1.44 9.20
C GLY A 185 -1.08 0.90 8.10
N MET A 186 -0.42 0.30 7.10
CA MET A 186 -1.03 -0.32 5.94
C MET A 186 -0.39 -1.69 5.75
N LEU A 187 -1.22 -2.72 5.62
CA LEU A 187 -0.78 -4.09 5.37
C LEU A 187 -1.26 -4.52 3.99
N THR A 188 -0.35 -5.07 3.17
CA THR A 188 -0.75 -5.77 1.94
C THR A 188 -1.13 -7.20 2.28
N TRP A 189 -2.32 -7.62 1.85
CA TRP A 189 -2.81 -8.97 2.06
C TRP A 189 -2.41 -9.86 0.88
N ALA A 190 -1.10 -10.09 0.76
CA ALA A 190 -0.49 -10.94 -0.26
C ALA A 190 -0.12 -12.31 0.32
N PHE A 191 -0.25 -13.36 -0.50
CA PHE A 191 -0.02 -14.74 -0.09
C PHE A 191 1.17 -15.36 -0.81
N GLU A 192 1.55 -16.55 -0.36
CA GLU A 192 2.51 -17.42 -1.02
C GLU A 192 1.76 -18.63 -1.62
N PHE A 193 1.94 -18.86 -2.92
CA PHE A 193 1.32 -19.95 -3.67
C PHE A 193 2.40 -20.74 -4.44
N GLU A 194 3.27 -21.42 -3.71
CA GLU A 194 4.37 -22.21 -4.31
C GLU A 194 3.86 -23.47 -5.04
N GLY A 195 4.59 -23.88 -6.07
CA GLY A 195 4.22 -25.04 -6.89
C GLY A 195 3.06 -24.78 -7.86
N ARG A 196 2.75 -23.50 -8.14
CA ARG A 196 1.79 -23.05 -9.14
C ARG A 196 2.48 -22.65 -10.45
N ASP A 197 1.69 -22.36 -11.47
CA ASP A 197 2.23 -21.84 -12.73
C ASP A 197 2.91 -20.49 -12.48
N TYR A 198 4.03 -20.24 -13.17
CA TYR A 198 4.76 -18.99 -13.06
C TYR A 198 3.89 -17.84 -13.56
N PHE A 199 3.79 -16.79 -12.73
CA PHE A 199 3.07 -15.56 -13.04
C PHE A 199 1.58 -15.79 -13.37
N GLU A 200 0.91 -16.73 -12.69
CA GLU A 200 -0.51 -17.06 -12.92
C GLU A 200 -1.50 -15.93 -12.53
N GLY A 201 -1.01 -14.83 -11.94
CA GLY A 201 -1.84 -13.67 -11.55
C GLY A 201 -2.34 -13.69 -10.11
N PHE A 202 -1.87 -14.61 -9.27
CA PHE A 202 -2.12 -14.55 -7.83
C PHE A 202 -1.60 -13.23 -7.23
N ARG A 203 -2.30 -12.73 -6.20
CA ARG A 203 -1.79 -11.60 -5.41
C ARG A 203 -0.70 -12.09 -4.45
N THR A 204 0.51 -12.13 -5.00
CA THR A 204 1.73 -12.55 -4.33
C THR A 204 2.83 -11.51 -4.49
N LEU A 205 3.80 -11.53 -3.59
CA LEU A 205 5.06 -10.78 -3.70
C LEU A 205 6.15 -11.56 -4.47
N SER A 206 5.98 -12.87 -4.61
CA SER A 206 6.86 -13.79 -5.34
C SER A 206 6.05 -14.88 -6.06
N THR A 207 6.68 -15.58 -7.00
CA THR A 207 6.14 -16.78 -7.65
C THR A 207 7.24 -17.83 -7.73
N ASN A 208 7.05 -18.98 -7.09
CA ASN A 208 8.02 -20.08 -7.11
C ASN A 208 9.45 -19.64 -6.71
N GLY A 209 9.56 -18.84 -5.64
CA GLY A 209 10.83 -18.25 -5.20
C GLY A 209 11.45 -17.18 -6.11
N ILE A 210 10.71 -16.65 -7.10
CA ILE A 210 11.10 -15.50 -7.92
C ILE A 210 10.36 -14.26 -7.42
N ASP A 211 11.11 -13.21 -7.09
CA ASP A 211 10.55 -11.94 -6.63
C ASP A 211 9.76 -11.25 -7.75
N LYS A 212 8.54 -10.79 -7.45
CA LYS A 212 7.76 -9.90 -8.34
C LYS A 212 8.15 -8.45 -8.10
N ALA A 213 7.91 -7.59 -9.09
CA ALA A 213 8.28 -6.17 -9.06
C ALA A 213 7.80 -5.44 -7.79
N VAL A 214 6.58 -5.75 -7.33
CA VAL A 214 5.99 -5.16 -6.11
C VAL A 214 6.82 -5.40 -4.85
N LEU A 215 7.55 -6.51 -4.73
CA LEU A 215 8.39 -6.78 -3.54
C LEU A 215 9.52 -5.75 -3.42
N ASN A 216 9.99 -5.21 -4.55
CA ASN A 216 11.02 -4.18 -4.56
C ASN A 216 10.51 -2.83 -4.04
N VAL A 217 9.19 -2.58 -4.08
CA VAL A 217 8.58 -1.39 -3.45
C VAL A 217 8.76 -1.45 -1.94
N PHE A 218 8.48 -2.58 -1.30
CA PHE A 218 8.69 -2.76 0.13
C PHE A 218 10.17 -2.65 0.51
N ARG A 219 11.09 -3.15 -0.34
CA ARG A 219 12.54 -2.98 -0.14
C ARG A 219 12.97 -1.52 -0.22
N MET A 220 12.39 -0.74 -1.12
CA MET A 220 12.64 0.70 -1.23
C MET A 220 12.07 1.46 -0.02
N LEU A 221 10.82 1.18 0.38
CA LEU A 221 10.20 1.79 1.55
C LEU A 221 10.99 1.49 2.83
N ALA A 222 11.51 0.27 2.99
CA ALA A 222 12.36 -0.11 4.13
C ALA A 222 13.71 0.62 4.19
N LYS A 223 14.13 1.30 3.11
CA LYS A 223 15.33 2.16 3.10
C LYS A 223 15.06 3.57 3.59
N LEU A 224 13.79 3.97 3.69
CA LEU A 224 13.41 5.25 4.30
C LEU A 224 13.61 5.14 5.82
N GLY A 225 14.24 6.15 6.42
CA GLY A 225 14.49 6.14 7.86
C GLY A 225 14.76 7.53 8.41
N GLY A 226 14.68 7.64 9.73
CA GLY A 226 14.87 8.90 10.45
C GLY A 226 13.68 9.85 10.33
N ALA A 227 13.97 11.13 10.13
CA ALA A 227 12.95 12.19 10.10
C ALA A 227 12.32 12.31 8.71
N ARG A 228 10.99 12.44 8.67
CA ARG A 228 10.26 12.78 7.46
C ARG A 228 10.64 14.19 7.01
N LEU A 229 10.96 14.35 5.74
CA LEU A 229 11.14 15.65 5.09
C LEU A 229 9.83 16.06 4.40
N GLN A 230 9.59 17.37 4.32
CA GLN A 230 8.55 17.91 3.45
C GLN A 230 8.91 17.60 1.99
N LEU A 231 7.95 17.10 1.24
CA LEU A 231 8.07 16.83 -0.19
C LEU A 231 6.83 17.38 -0.87
N GLU A 232 7.04 18.16 -1.93
CA GLU A 232 5.98 18.67 -2.79
C GLU A 232 6.27 18.25 -4.23
N SER A 233 5.23 17.89 -4.96
CA SER A 233 5.30 17.56 -6.38
C SER A 233 4.18 18.30 -7.10
N ASN A 234 4.54 19.05 -8.14
CA ASN A 234 3.58 19.73 -9.00
C ASN A 234 2.82 18.77 -9.94
N ALA A 235 3.24 17.51 -10.01
CA ALA A 235 2.56 16.45 -10.74
C ALA A 235 1.77 15.51 -9.82
N ALA A 236 1.82 15.71 -8.50
CA ALA A 236 0.99 14.96 -7.56
C ALA A 236 -0.47 15.44 -7.65
N ARG A 237 -1.40 14.49 -7.73
CA ARG A 237 -2.85 14.78 -7.78
C ARG A 237 -3.56 14.33 -6.50
N ASP A 238 -4.66 14.98 -6.18
CA ASP A 238 -5.61 14.48 -5.18
C ASP A 238 -6.59 13.51 -5.88
N PRO A 239 -6.57 12.20 -5.56
CA PRO A 239 -7.47 11.23 -6.19
C PRO A 239 -8.95 11.47 -5.90
N LEU A 240 -9.29 12.25 -4.87
CA LEU A 240 -10.67 12.58 -4.49
C LEU A 240 -11.18 13.87 -5.15
N ALA A 241 -10.28 14.68 -5.73
CA ALA A 241 -10.68 15.86 -6.49
C ALA A 241 -11.38 15.49 -7.82
N GLN A 242 -11.16 14.27 -8.31
CA GLN A 242 -11.83 13.68 -9.46
C GLN A 242 -12.96 12.74 -9.05
N GLY A 243 -14.00 12.61 -9.89
CA GLY A 243 -15.17 11.76 -9.62
C GLY A 243 -15.00 10.28 -9.96
N GLY A 244 -13.77 9.81 -10.20
CA GLY A 244 -13.46 8.46 -10.66
C GLY A 244 -11.96 8.25 -10.90
N GLY A 245 -11.60 7.14 -11.55
CA GLY A 245 -10.21 6.90 -11.96
C GLY A 245 -9.72 7.83 -13.06
N ASP A 246 -8.42 7.79 -13.34
CA ASP A 246 -7.80 8.59 -14.39
C ASP A 246 -8.42 8.32 -15.79
N SER A 247 -8.65 9.38 -16.56
CA SER A 247 -8.92 9.26 -18.00
C SER A 247 -7.63 8.98 -18.78
N GLU A 248 -7.74 8.38 -19.96
CA GLU A 248 -6.59 7.93 -20.76
C GLU A 248 -5.58 9.05 -21.11
N ASP A 249 -6.04 10.30 -21.20
CA ASP A 249 -5.24 11.47 -21.53
C ASP A 249 -4.53 12.12 -20.33
N MET A 250 -4.81 11.65 -19.11
CA MET A 250 -4.18 12.19 -17.91
C MET A 250 -2.70 11.81 -17.85
N PRO A 251 -1.81 12.75 -17.47
CA PRO A 251 -0.40 12.42 -17.24
C PRO A 251 -0.27 11.50 -16.02
N SER A 252 0.89 10.85 -15.84
CA SER A 252 1.12 10.10 -14.60
C SER A 252 1.04 11.00 -13.36
N ASP A 253 0.45 10.47 -12.30
CA ASP A 253 0.52 11.03 -10.95
C ASP A 253 1.92 10.73 -10.39
N ILE A 254 2.69 11.79 -10.13
CA ILE A 254 4.02 11.68 -9.56
C ILE A 254 4.01 12.21 -8.14
N ALA A 255 4.09 11.31 -7.18
CA ALA A 255 4.06 11.60 -5.75
C ALA A 255 5.20 10.87 -5.03
N GLY A 256 5.47 11.22 -3.77
CA GLY A 256 6.60 10.64 -3.06
C GLY A 256 6.67 10.89 -1.57
N ILE A 257 7.70 10.29 -0.97
CA ILE A 257 8.08 10.41 0.43
C ILE A 257 9.57 10.72 0.47
N ALA A 258 9.95 11.72 1.26
CA ALA A 258 11.35 12.01 1.54
C ALA A 258 11.65 11.85 3.04
N ALA A 259 12.86 11.39 3.34
CA ALA A 259 13.35 11.22 4.70
C ALA A 259 14.85 11.53 4.79
N ILE A 260 15.31 11.87 6.00
CA ILE A 260 16.72 12.03 6.33
C ILE A 260 17.03 11.19 7.56
N ASN A 261 18.09 10.39 7.48
CA ASN A 261 18.50 9.52 8.57
C ASN A 261 19.61 10.16 9.44
N GLU A 262 20.02 9.45 10.51
CA GLU A 262 21.03 9.92 11.46
C GLU A 262 22.43 10.11 10.84
N SER A 263 22.69 9.53 9.67
CA SER A 263 23.92 9.73 8.90
C SER A 263 23.79 10.86 7.88
N GLU A 264 22.75 11.70 8.00
CA GLU A 264 22.41 12.80 7.10
C GLU A 264 22.18 12.35 5.64
N ALA A 265 22.00 11.05 5.40
CA ALA A 265 21.64 10.56 4.09
C ALA A 265 20.16 10.87 3.85
N ILE A 266 19.88 11.47 2.69
CA ILE A 266 18.53 11.84 2.25
C ILE A 266 18.02 10.75 1.30
N GLN A 267 16.82 10.26 1.55
CA GLN A 267 16.13 9.33 0.66
C GLN A 267 14.91 10.03 0.06
N VAL A 268 14.73 9.92 -1.25
CA VAL A 268 13.55 10.42 -1.97
C VAL A 268 12.94 9.26 -2.74
N PHE A 269 11.81 8.76 -2.24
CA PHE A 269 11.01 7.72 -2.86
C PHE A 269 9.91 8.35 -3.70
N LEU A 270 9.81 7.98 -4.98
CA LEU A 270 8.86 8.53 -5.93
C LEU A 270 8.09 7.39 -6.61
N SER A 271 6.79 7.58 -6.83
CA SER A 271 5.97 6.74 -7.71
C SER A 271 5.53 7.56 -8.91
N SER A 272 5.57 6.97 -10.11
CA SER A 272 4.91 7.46 -11.32
C SER A 272 3.79 6.47 -11.67
N HIS A 273 2.53 6.87 -11.46
CA HIS A 273 1.38 5.98 -11.58
C HIS A 273 0.29 6.58 -12.48
N HIS A 274 -0.45 5.71 -13.15
CA HIS A 274 -1.67 6.03 -13.87
C HIS A 274 -2.65 4.89 -13.58
N ASP A 275 -3.94 5.15 -13.43
CA ASP A 275 -4.89 4.08 -13.10
C ASP A 275 -5.04 3.06 -14.26
N ASP A 276 -4.86 3.50 -15.50
CA ASP A 276 -4.85 2.62 -16.68
C ASP A 276 -3.46 2.03 -16.96
N TRP A 277 -3.35 0.69 -16.91
CA TRP A 277 -2.11 -0.08 -17.19
C TRP A 277 -1.64 -0.10 -18.66
N ASP A 278 -2.49 0.31 -19.60
CA ASP A 278 -2.14 0.40 -21.02
C ASP A 278 -1.47 1.73 -21.37
N VAL A 279 -1.60 2.76 -20.52
CA VAL A 279 -0.95 4.05 -20.75
C VAL A 279 0.56 3.89 -20.64
N LYS A 280 1.28 4.35 -21.67
CA LYS A 280 2.75 4.31 -21.77
C LYS A 280 3.29 5.72 -21.98
N GLY A 281 4.54 5.91 -21.61
CA GLY A 281 5.23 7.19 -21.74
C GLY A 281 6.34 7.34 -20.72
N THR A 282 6.95 8.52 -20.70
CA THR A 282 8.01 8.88 -19.77
C THR A 282 7.86 10.34 -19.36
N THR A 283 8.18 10.66 -18.11
CA THR A 283 8.21 12.03 -17.58
C THR A 283 9.61 12.36 -17.10
N GLU A 284 10.17 13.50 -17.54
CA GLU A 284 11.39 14.06 -16.92
C GLU A 284 11.01 14.69 -15.57
N VAL A 285 11.64 14.23 -14.51
CA VAL A 285 11.43 14.71 -13.14
C VAL A 285 12.70 15.38 -12.66
N SER A 286 12.57 16.64 -12.24
CA SER A 286 13.61 17.38 -11.54
C SER A 286 13.35 17.31 -10.04
N VAL A 287 14.29 16.73 -9.30
CA VAL A 287 14.27 16.63 -7.83
C VAL A 287 15.22 17.68 -7.27
N ARG A 288 14.65 18.74 -6.68
CA ARG A 288 15.39 19.81 -6.03
C ARG A 288 15.36 19.63 -4.52
N LEU A 289 16.53 19.54 -3.91
CA LEU A 289 16.71 19.57 -2.46
C LEU A 289 17.13 20.98 -2.04
N THR A 290 16.53 21.49 -0.97
CA THR A 290 16.79 22.83 -0.42
C THR A 290 17.11 22.73 1.07
N GLY A 291 17.74 23.77 1.64
CA GLY A 291 18.12 23.79 3.06
C GLY A 291 19.31 22.90 3.40
N LEU A 292 20.15 22.56 2.41
CA LEU A 292 21.37 21.78 2.60
C LEU A 292 22.50 22.64 3.17
N PRO A 293 23.49 22.04 3.87
CA PRO A 293 24.75 22.73 4.19
C PRO A 293 25.42 23.24 2.92
N VAL A 294 26.04 24.43 2.96
CA VAL A 294 26.70 25.04 1.80
C VAL A 294 27.93 24.23 1.38
N ASP A 295 28.16 24.11 0.06
CA ASP A 295 29.28 23.40 -0.56
C ASP A 295 29.39 21.90 -0.22
N GLN A 296 28.37 21.32 0.43
CA GLN A 296 28.32 19.89 0.73
C GLN A 296 28.16 19.07 -0.55
N SER A 297 29.00 18.05 -0.69
CA SER A 297 28.92 17.08 -1.78
C SER A 297 28.09 15.87 -1.36
N TYR A 298 27.29 15.36 -2.29
CA TYR A 298 26.48 14.16 -2.11
C TYR A 298 26.75 13.18 -3.25
N GLY A 299 27.06 11.92 -2.91
CA GLY A 299 26.95 10.80 -3.83
C GLY A 299 25.48 10.42 -4.01
N VAL A 300 25.02 10.33 -5.26
CA VAL A 300 23.63 10.01 -5.58
C VAL A 300 23.55 8.59 -6.14
N ALA A 301 22.80 7.73 -5.45
CA ALA A 301 22.41 6.41 -5.94
C ALA A 301 20.96 6.41 -6.38
N TYR A 302 20.66 5.60 -7.39
CA TYR A 302 19.36 5.48 -8.03
C TYR A 302 18.93 4.02 -8.10
N SER A 303 17.68 3.75 -7.75
CA SER A 303 17.07 2.43 -7.91
C SER A 303 15.72 2.57 -8.61
N LEU A 304 15.42 1.69 -9.57
CA LEU A 304 14.21 1.73 -10.38
C LEU A 304 13.48 0.37 -10.38
N VAL A 305 12.17 0.42 -10.20
CA VAL A 305 11.22 -0.63 -10.59
C VAL A 305 10.41 -0.10 -11.77
N ALA A 306 10.51 -0.75 -12.93
CA ALA A 306 9.76 -0.42 -14.14
C ALA A 306 9.73 -1.64 -15.08
N ASP A 307 9.10 -1.51 -16.25
CA ASP A 307 9.26 -2.51 -17.30
C ASP A 307 10.76 -2.69 -17.65
N GLY A 308 11.22 -3.94 -17.64
CA GLY A 308 12.63 -4.30 -17.86
C GLY A 308 13.61 -3.98 -16.71
N HIS A 309 13.16 -3.35 -15.61
CA HIS A 309 14.03 -2.90 -14.51
C HIS A 309 13.53 -3.40 -13.16
N SER A 310 14.35 -4.23 -12.48
CA SER A 310 13.99 -4.88 -11.21
C SER A 310 12.63 -5.62 -11.29
N ASN A 311 12.38 -6.26 -12.43
CA ASN A 311 11.11 -6.85 -12.81
C ASN A 311 11.33 -8.20 -13.51
N ALA A 312 11.04 -9.30 -12.79
CA ALA A 312 11.17 -10.65 -13.34
C ALA A 312 10.09 -11.00 -14.37
N TYR A 313 8.93 -10.33 -14.34
CA TYR A 313 7.84 -10.61 -15.28
C TYR A 313 8.20 -10.18 -16.71
N SER A 314 8.82 -9.00 -16.88
CA SER A 314 9.34 -8.57 -18.18
C SER A 314 10.35 -9.56 -18.75
N ALA A 315 11.27 -10.08 -17.92
CA ALA A 315 12.23 -11.09 -18.33
C ALA A 315 11.55 -12.42 -18.71
N TRP A 316 10.53 -12.84 -17.96
CA TRP A 316 9.74 -14.04 -18.24
C TRP A 316 8.98 -13.94 -19.57
N LEU A 317 8.39 -12.78 -19.88
CA LEU A 317 7.77 -12.51 -21.18
C LEU A 317 8.79 -12.63 -22.32
N GLN A 318 9.98 -12.04 -22.17
CA GLN A 318 11.07 -12.12 -23.16
C GLN A 318 11.57 -13.54 -23.41
N MET A 319 11.47 -14.43 -22.41
CA MET A 319 11.82 -15.85 -22.52
C MET A 319 10.74 -16.70 -23.18
N GLY A 320 9.62 -16.11 -23.62
CA GLY A 320 8.50 -16.85 -24.20
C GLY A 320 7.62 -17.52 -23.15
N GLN A 321 7.54 -16.95 -21.94
CA GLN A 321 6.61 -17.37 -20.88
C GLN A 321 6.78 -18.83 -20.41
N PRO A 322 8.01 -19.32 -20.14
CA PRO A 322 8.22 -20.72 -19.80
C PRO A 322 7.52 -21.09 -18.48
N GLN A 323 6.76 -22.18 -18.49
CA GLN A 323 6.19 -22.79 -17.27
C GLN A 323 7.12 -23.86 -16.66
N SER A 324 8.10 -24.31 -17.43
CA SER A 324 9.18 -25.20 -16.99
C SER A 324 10.53 -24.54 -17.31
N PRO A 325 10.91 -23.44 -16.62
CA PRO A 325 12.16 -22.75 -16.91
C PRO A 325 13.35 -23.68 -16.64
N THR A 326 14.32 -23.65 -17.55
CA THR A 326 15.64 -24.27 -17.30
C THR A 326 16.34 -23.60 -16.12
N GLU A 327 17.36 -24.25 -15.55
CA GLU A 327 18.14 -23.66 -14.45
C GLU A 327 18.71 -22.27 -14.82
N VAL A 328 19.19 -22.11 -16.06
CA VAL A 328 19.71 -20.82 -16.55
C VAL A 328 18.61 -19.76 -16.60
N GLN A 329 17.42 -20.11 -17.11
CA GLN A 329 16.27 -19.20 -17.12
C GLN A 329 15.84 -18.84 -15.70
N LEU A 330 15.78 -19.80 -14.78
CA LEU A 330 15.40 -19.56 -13.39
C LEU A 330 16.38 -18.60 -12.68
N GLN A 331 17.68 -18.78 -12.87
CA GLN A 331 18.68 -17.85 -12.32
C GLN A 331 18.54 -16.45 -12.91
N GLU A 332 18.26 -16.34 -14.20
CA GLU A 332 18.02 -15.06 -14.84
C GLU A 332 16.75 -14.37 -14.31
N LEU A 333 15.65 -15.10 -14.12
CA LEU A 333 14.43 -14.56 -13.53
C LEU A 333 14.65 -14.08 -12.10
N LYS A 334 15.36 -14.86 -11.27
CA LYS A 334 15.74 -14.45 -9.92
C LYS A 334 16.59 -13.19 -9.92
N ARG A 335 17.55 -13.08 -10.84
CA ARG A 335 18.40 -11.89 -11.02
C ARG A 335 17.59 -10.68 -11.47
N ALA A 336 16.70 -10.85 -12.44
CA ALA A 336 15.83 -9.79 -12.96
C ALA A 336 14.87 -9.24 -11.91
N GLY A 337 14.38 -10.09 -11.00
CA GLY A 337 13.48 -9.69 -9.92
C GLY A 337 14.15 -8.94 -8.75
N LYS A 338 15.48 -8.88 -8.67
CA LYS A 338 16.16 -8.13 -7.60
C LYS A 338 16.16 -6.63 -7.88
N LEU A 339 15.99 -5.85 -6.81
CA LEU A 339 16.19 -4.41 -6.82
C LEU A 339 17.63 -4.10 -7.24
N LYS A 340 17.79 -3.36 -8.34
CA LYS A 340 19.08 -2.84 -8.78
C LYS A 340 19.26 -1.41 -8.28
N THR A 341 20.45 -1.13 -7.74
CA THR A 341 20.86 0.21 -7.32
C THR A 341 22.15 0.56 -8.05
N GLU A 342 22.18 1.72 -8.67
CA GLU A 342 23.29 2.19 -9.49
C GLU A 342 23.75 3.58 -9.01
N ARG A 343 25.02 3.90 -9.23
CA ARG A 343 25.51 5.27 -9.00
C ARG A 343 24.98 6.14 -10.14
N LEU A 344 24.26 7.20 -9.79
CA LEU A 344 23.72 8.14 -10.76
C LEU A 344 24.71 9.27 -11.03
N SER A 345 25.14 9.98 -9.97
CA SER A 345 26.01 11.15 -10.09
C SER A 345 26.65 11.51 -8.74
N THR A 346 27.44 12.59 -8.75
CA THR A 346 27.78 13.35 -7.55
C THR A 346 27.28 14.77 -7.78
N VAL A 347 26.59 15.33 -6.79
CA VAL A 347 26.09 16.71 -6.82
C VAL A 347 26.69 17.48 -5.65
N GLN A 348 26.92 18.77 -5.84
CA GLN A 348 27.34 19.68 -4.79
C GLN A 348 26.24 20.71 -4.58
N SER A 349 25.92 20.98 -3.32
CA SER A 349 24.95 22.02 -2.99
C SER A 349 25.53 23.41 -3.27
N VAL A 350 24.80 24.23 -4.03
CA VAL A 350 25.11 25.64 -4.29
C VAL A 350 24.04 26.48 -3.60
N ASN A 351 24.44 27.42 -2.74
CA ASN A 351 23.52 28.22 -1.92
C ASN A 351 22.52 27.38 -1.10
N GLY A 352 22.96 26.20 -0.63
CA GLY A 352 22.14 25.27 0.15
C GLY A 352 21.12 24.47 -0.66
N GLU A 353 21.32 24.35 -1.98
CA GLU A 353 20.42 23.60 -2.86
C GLU A 353 21.17 22.73 -3.85
N CYS A 354 20.59 21.59 -4.23
CA CYS A 354 21.04 20.80 -5.37
C CYS A 354 19.87 20.22 -6.16
N GLU A 355 20.12 19.88 -7.42
CA GLU A 355 19.12 19.31 -8.31
C GLU A 355 19.64 18.03 -8.96
N VAL A 356 18.78 17.02 -9.08
CA VAL A 356 19.01 15.82 -9.88
C VAL A 356 17.83 15.60 -10.80
N LYS A 357 18.11 15.28 -12.06
CA LYS A 357 17.08 14.91 -13.04
C LYS A 357 17.05 13.41 -13.25
N VAL A 358 15.85 12.85 -13.33
CA VAL A 358 15.60 11.44 -13.68
C VAL A 358 14.43 11.35 -14.65
N THR A 359 14.45 10.35 -15.52
CA THR A 359 13.31 10.04 -16.39
C THR A 359 12.53 8.87 -15.80
N LEU A 360 11.25 9.08 -15.52
CA LEU A 360 10.37 8.06 -14.97
C LEU A 360 9.38 7.56 -16.03
N PRO A 361 9.40 6.27 -16.40
CA PRO A 361 8.32 5.67 -17.17
C PRO A 361 6.97 5.77 -16.46
N VAL A 362 5.88 5.74 -17.22
CA VAL A 362 4.55 5.44 -16.65
C VAL A 362 4.63 4.06 -15.97
N HIS A 363 4.04 3.94 -14.78
CA HIS A 363 4.16 2.76 -13.92
C HIS A 363 5.59 2.45 -13.51
N SER A 364 6.22 3.39 -12.80
CA SER A 364 7.54 3.17 -12.23
C SER A 364 7.63 3.63 -10.78
N VAL A 365 8.61 3.08 -10.07
CA VAL A 365 8.95 3.45 -8.71
C VAL A 365 10.45 3.70 -8.63
N CYS A 366 10.82 4.86 -8.10
CA CYS A 366 12.19 5.34 -8.03
C CYS A 366 12.58 5.59 -6.57
N LEU A 367 13.80 5.22 -6.20
CA LEU A 367 14.44 5.65 -4.97
C LEU A 367 15.76 6.35 -5.29
N LEU A 368 15.84 7.63 -4.96
CA LEU A 368 17.09 8.39 -4.94
C LEU A 368 17.66 8.39 -3.52
N GLN A 369 18.95 8.14 -3.39
CA GLN A 369 19.65 8.19 -2.11
C GLN A 369 20.85 9.13 -2.24
N PHE A 370 20.82 10.23 -1.51
CA PHE A 370 21.88 11.22 -1.43
C PHE A 370 22.67 10.95 -0.17
N THR A 371 23.92 10.53 -0.31
CA THR A 371 24.82 10.26 0.83
C THR A 371 25.87 11.36 0.87
N PRO A 372 26.01 12.11 1.99
CA PRO A 372 27.10 13.06 2.16
C PRO A 372 28.44 12.39 1.84
N ALA A 373 29.27 13.07 1.04
CA ALA A 373 30.58 12.58 0.62
C ALA A 373 31.64 12.71 1.72
#